data_AF-A0ABC8RLW6-F1
#
_entry.id   AF-A0ABC8RLW6-F1
#
_cell.length_a   1.000
_cell.length_b   1.000
_cell.length_c   1.000
_cell.angle_alpha   90.00
_cell.angle_beta   90.00
_cell.angle_gamma   90.00
#
_symmetry.space_group_name_H-M   'P 1'
#
loop_
_entity.id
_entity.type
_entity.pdbx_description
1 polymer ?
#
loop_
_entity_poly.entity_id
_entity_poly.type
_entity_poly.pdbx_seq_one_letter_code
_entity_poly.pdbx_strand_id
1 'polypeptide(L)'
;YMYMSHTIPPSPYFVSFSLDSVLKVLLGERLECDVDKIIPSRAGLQTVLEVLKIQMNYWPTLESSFSKLLSKWGPYTFLNRKKQTKKRRRTVVPIWWKWGRKRLLYRILCEQLRLK
;
A
#
# COMPACT_ATOMS: atom_id res chain seq x y z
N TYR A 1 28.28 -51.55 -8.44
CA TYR A 1 28.58 -50.28 -9.11
C TYR A 1 27.79 -49.18 -8.42
N MET A 2 28.47 -48.45 -7.55
CA MET A 2 27.92 -47.37 -6.71
C MET A 2 27.75 -46.11 -7.58
N TYR A 3 26.55 -45.58 -7.68
CA TYR A 3 26.30 -44.29 -8.33
C TYR A 3 26.94 -43.17 -7.51
N MET A 4 28.11 -42.71 -7.97
CA MET A 4 28.71 -41.45 -7.51
C MET A 4 27.91 -40.30 -8.11
N SER A 5 26.97 -39.77 -7.33
CA SER A 5 26.33 -38.50 -7.62
C SER A 5 27.36 -37.40 -7.37
N HIS A 6 27.91 -36.83 -8.45
CA HIS A 6 28.83 -35.70 -8.37
C HIS A 6 28.05 -34.43 -7.97
N THR A 7 27.84 -34.23 -6.68
CA THR A 7 27.51 -32.91 -6.13
C THR A 7 28.82 -32.17 -5.86
N ILE A 8 29.06 -31.10 -6.61
CA ILE A 8 30.15 -30.15 -6.36
C ILE A 8 29.97 -29.60 -4.92
N PRO A 9 31.00 -29.64 -4.05
CA PRO A 9 30.86 -29.11 -2.70
C PRO A 9 30.66 -27.59 -2.76
N PRO A 10 29.63 -27.03 -2.09
CA PRO A 10 29.39 -25.59 -2.13
C PRO A 10 30.55 -24.84 -1.45
N SER A 11 31.09 -23.86 -2.17
CA SER A 11 32.14 -22.94 -1.72
C SER A 11 31.66 -22.05 -0.55
N PRO A 12 32.51 -21.70 0.43
CA PRO A 12 32.09 -21.10 1.71
C PRO A 12 31.83 -19.58 1.65
N TYR A 13 31.74 -18.98 0.46
CA TYR A 13 31.54 -17.53 0.31
C TYR A 13 30.08 -17.20 -0.01
N PHE A 14 29.32 -16.75 1.01
CA PHE A 14 28.09 -15.93 0.99
C PHE A 14 27.25 -15.81 -0.31
N VAL A 15 27.03 -16.89 -1.04
CA VAL A 15 26.15 -16.93 -2.21
C VAL A 15 25.48 -18.30 -2.23
N SER A 16 24.38 -18.50 -1.50
CA SER A 16 23.91 -19.89 -1.33
C SER A 16 22.41 -20.15 -1.37
N PHE A 17 21.51 -19.20 -1.13
CA PHE A 17 20.07 -19.52 -1.21
C PHE A 17 19.41 -19.12 -2.54
N SER A 18 19.61 -17.88 -2.96
CA SER A 18 19.01 -17.37 -4.21
C SER A 18 19.66 -17.99 -5.45
N LEU A 19 20.99 -18.10 -5.47
CA LEU A 19 21.72 -18.69 -6.60
C LEU A 19 21.39 -20.18 -6.76
N ASP A 20 21.30 -20.93 -5.66
CA ASP A 20 20.93 -22.35 -5.67
C ASP A 20 19.50 -22.53 -6.19
N SER A 21 18.56 -21.70 -5.73
CA SER A 21 17.17 -21.73 -6.22
C SER A 21 17.08 -21.44 -7.72
N VAL A 22 17.84 -20.44 -8.21
CA VAL A 22 17.90 -20.11 -9.64
C VAL A 22 18.55 -21.24 -10.44
N LEU A 23 19.64 -21.83 -9.93
CA LEU A 23 20.34 -22.94 -10.56
C LEU A 23 19.41 -24.15 -10.71
N LYS A 24 18.64 -24.48 -9.69
CA LYS A 24 17.63 -25.56 -9.72
C LYS A 24 16.58 -25.33 -10.80
N VAL A 25 16.04 -24.11 -10.90
CA VAL A 25 15.07 -23.76 -11.97
C VAL A 25 15.71 -23.88 -13.36
N LEU A 26 16.94 -23.42 -13.53
CA LEU A 26 17.67 -23.53 -14.81
C LEU A 26 17.99 -24.97 -15.19
N LEU A 27 18.19 -25.86 -14.21
CA LEU A 27 18.35 -27.30 -14.39
C LEU A 27 17.02 -28.03 -14.64
N GLY A 28 15.90 -27.30 -14.67
CA GLY A 28 14.57 -27.84 -14.91
C GLY A 28 13.90 -28.44 -13.67
N GLU A 29 14.47 -28.24 -12.48
CA GLU A 29 13.78 -28.60 -11.23
C GLU A 29 12.58 -27.67 -11.02
N ARG A 30 11.45 -28.27 -10.64
CA ARG A 30 10.23 -27.53 -10.33
C ARG A 30 10.28 -27.07 -8.88
N LEU A 31 10.47 -25.77 -8.66
CA LEU A 31 10.28 -25.18 -7.34
C LEU A 31 8.79 -25.16 -7.00
N GLU A 32 8.41 -25.94 -6.00
CA GLU A 32 7.07 -25.89 -5.41
C GLU A 32 6.93 -24.60 -4.59
N CYS A 33 6.65 -23.49 -5.28
CA CYS A 33 6.18 -22.27 -4.64
C CYS A 33 4.67 -22.38 -4.45
N ASP A 34 4.21 -22.44 -3.21
CA ASP A 34 2.79 -22.36 -2.86
C ASP A 34 2.30 -20.91 -2.98
N VAL A 35 2.13 -20.45 -4.23
CA VAL A 35 1.71 -19.08 -4.55
C VAL A 35 0.28 -18.81 -4.08
N ASP A 36 -0.53 -19.86 -3.94
CA ASP A 36 -1.94 -19.75 -3.56
C ASP A 36 -2.14 -19.36 -2.09
N LYS A 37 -1.14 -19.59 -1.22
CA LYS A 37 -1.19 -19.19 0.19
C LYS A 37 -0.54 -17.83 0.48
N ILE A 38 0.12 -17.21 -0.48
CA ILE A 38 0.90 -15.99 -0.25
C ILE A 38 0.04 -14.76 -0.49
N ILE A 39 -0.46 -14.18 0.60
CA ILE A 39 -1.16 -12.89 0.57
C ILE A 39 -0.12 -11.77 0.64
N PRO A 40 -0.05 -10.86 -0.36
CA PRO A 40 0.89 -9.75 -0.31
C PRO A 40 0.55 -8.79 0.85
N SER A 41 1.56 -8.10 1.35
CA SER A 41 1.33 -7.05 2.35
C SER A 41 0.41 -5.95 1.78
N ARG A 42 -0.36 -5.30 2.65
CA ARG A 42 -1.30 -4.27 2.22
C ARG A 42 -0.64 -3.10 1.48
N ALA A 43 0.54 -2.70 1.94
CA ALA A 43 1.34 -1.66 1.29
C ALA A 43 1.84 -2.14 -0.08
N GLY A 44 2.37 -3.37 -0.16
CA GLY A 44 2.80 -3.95 -1.43
C GLY A 44 1.68 -4.01 -2.45
N LEU A 45 0.48 -4.45 -2.04
CA LEU A 45 -0.66 -4.53 -2.93
C LEU A 45 -1.16 -3.16 -3.40
N GLN A 46 -1.13 -2.15 -2.53
CA GLN A 46 -1.46 -0.77 -2.93
C GLN A 46 -0.47 -0.26 -3.98
N THR A 47 0.84 -0.46 -3.77
CA THR A 47 1.87 -0.06 -4.72
C THR A 47 1.69 -0.75 -6.07
N VAL A 48 1.42 -2.06 -6.09
CA VAL A 48 1.19 -2.81 -7.33
C VAL A 48 -0.01 -2.24 -8.10
N LEU A 49 -1.12 -1.93 -7.42
CA LEU A 49 -2.29 -1.31 -8.06
C LEU A 49 -1.99 0.08 -8.63
N GLU A 50 -1.20 0.88 -7.93
CA GLU A 50 -0.79 2.21 -8.41
C GLU A 50 0.13 2.11 -9.64
N VAL A 51 1.10 1.20 -9.61
CA VAL A 51 2.01 0.94 -10.75
C VAL A 51 1.24 0.43 -11.95
N LEU A 52 0.38 -0.57 -11.79
CA LEU A 52 -0.44 -1.10 -12.89
C LEU A 52 -1.30 -0.01 -13.51
N LYS A 53 -1.89 0.86 -12.70
CA LYS A 53 -2.69 1.99 -13.19
C LYS A 53 -1.89 2.95 -14.06
N ILE A 54 -0.62 3.21 -13.72
CA ILE A 54 0.27 4.06 -14.53
C ILE A 54 0.67 3.31 -15.82
N GLN A 55 1.05 2.05 -15.70
CA GLN A 55 1.53 1.23 -16.81
C GLN A 55 0.45 0.92 -17.85
N MET A 56 -0.83 0.90 -17.46
CA MET A 56 -1.95 0.73 -18.40
C MET A 56 -2.02 1.80 -19.50
N ASN A 57 -1.46 2.99 -19.28
CA ASN A 57 -1.39 4.03 -20.32
C ASN A 57 -0.47 3.63 -21.49
N TYR A 58 0.48 2.73 -21.26
CA TYR A 58 1.46 2.27 -22.24
C TYR A 58 1.22 0.82 -22.66
N TRP A 59 0.65 0.01 -21.77
CA TRP A 59 0.45 -1.42 -21.95
C TRP A 59 -1.03 -1.79 -21.73
N PRO A 60 -1.88 -1.69 -22.78
CA PRO A 60 -3.32 -1.95 -22.65
C PRO A 60 -3.64 -3.40 -22.28
N THR A 61 -2.73 -4.35 -22.56
CA THR A 61 -2.88 -5.76 -22.17
C THR A 61 -2.99 -5.97 -20.65
N LEU A 62 -2.52 -5.01 -19.85
CA LEU A 62 -2.61 -5.03 -18.39
C LEU A 62 -4.01 -4.79 -17.85
N GLU A 63 -4.97 -4.33 -18.66
CA GLU A 63 -6.33 -4.05 -18.19
C GLU A 63 -7.02 -5.30 -17.63
N SER A 64 -6.85 -6.44 -18.33
CA SER A 64 -7.44 -7.71 -17.92
C SER A 64 -6.87 -8.21 -16.59
N SER A 65 -5.55 -8.07 -16.37
CA SER A 65 -4.88 -8.47 -15.13
C SER A 65 -5.20 -7.52 -13.99
N PHE A 66 -5.28 -6.21 -14.27
CA PHE A 66 -5.70 -5.20 -13.31
C PHE A 66 -7.12 -5.43 -12.81
N SER A 67 -8.07 -5.73 -13.69
CA SER A 67 -9.46 -6.04 -13.32
C SER A 67 -9.55 -7.29 -12.44
N LYS A 68 -8.83 -8.37 -12.80
CA LYS A 68 -8.73 -9.59 -11.97
C LYS A 68 -8.11 -9.33 -10.59
N LEU A 69 -7.14 -8.43 -10.50
CA LEU A 69 -6.48 -8.10 -9.25
C LEU A 69 -7.38 -7.23 -8.36
N LEU A 70 -8.08 -6.26 -8.94
CA LEU A 70 -9.08 -5.44 -8.25
C LEU A 70 -10.27 -6.26 -7.76
N SER A 71 -10.75 -7.26 -8.51
CA SER A 71 -11.86 -8.09 -8.05
C SER A 71 -11.49 -8.93 -6.82
N LYS A 72 -10.27 -9.48 -6.80
CA LYS A 72 -9.75 -10.25 -5.66
C LYS A 72 -9.42 -9.38 -4.43
N TRP A 73 -8.83 -8.20 -4.64
CA TRP A 73 -8.18 -7.44 -3.56
C TRP A 73 -8.69 -6.01 -3.34
N GLY A 74 -9.59 -5.52 -4.20
CA GLY A 74 -10.20 -4.20 -4.09
C GLY A 74 -10.81 -3.92 -2.70
N PRO A 75 -11.63 -4.82 -2.11
CA PRO A 75 -12.19 -4.59 -0.79
C PRO A 75 -11.16 -4.38 0.32
N TYR A 76 -9.99 -5.04 0.24
CA TYR A 76 -8.94 -5.01 1.24
C TYR A 76 -8.13 -3.69 1.25
N THR A 77 -7.99 -3.04 0.09
CA THR A 77 -7.25 -1.78 -0.04
C THR A 77 -8.08 -0.57 0.42
N PHE A 78 -9.35 -0.49 -0.01
CA PHE A 78 -10.19 0.70 0.18
C PHE A 78 -10.81 0.85 1.58
N LEU A 79 -10.80 -0.20 2.42
CA LEU A 79 -11.48 -0.21 3.71
C LEU A 79 -11.01 0.89 4.68
N ASN A 80 -9.70 1.17 4.76
CA ASN A 80 -9.19 2.19 5.69
C ASN A 80 -9.16 3.61 5.14
N ARG A 81 -9.26 3.83 3.82
CA ARG A 81 -9.34 5.19 3.25
C ARG A 81 -10.62 5.89 3.71
N LYS A 82 -11.71 5.14 3.90
CA LYS A 82 -12.97 5.61 4.50
C LYS A 82 -12.87 5.87 6.01
N LYS A 83 -12.04 5.11 6.75
CA LYS A 83 -11.85 5.31 8.21
C LYS A 83 -10.96 6.52 8.52
N GLN A 84 -9.90 6.76 7.76
CA GLN A 84 -9.05 7.94 7.97
C GLN A 84 -9.74 9.26 7.58
N THR A 85 -10.52 9.27 6.50
CA THR A 85 -11.29 10.47 6.10
C THR A 85 -12.35 10.86 7.13
N LYS A 86 -12.96 9.89 7.83
CA LYS A 86 -13.87 10.17 8.96
C LYS A 86 -13.17 10.77 10.18
N LYS A 87 -11.91 10.40 10.46
CA LYS A 87 -11.14 11.00 11.57
C LYS A 87 -10.76 12.45 11.29
N ARG A 88 -10.41 12.78 10.03
CA ARG A 88 -10.01 14.16 9.63
C ARG A 88 -11.17 15.16 9.65
N ARG A 89 -12.42 14.70 9.51
CA ARG A 89 -13.63 15.55 9.57
C ARG A 89 -14.12 15.86 10.99
N ARG A 90 -13.45 15.39 12.04
CA ARG A 90 -13.87 15.59 13.44
C ARG A 90 -13.42 16.90 14.08
N THR A 91 -12.83 17.82 13.32
CA THR A 91 -12.65 19.21 13.77
C THR A 91 -13.87 20.04 13.37
N VAL A 92 -15.07 19.56 13.72
CA VAL A 92 -16.26 20.41 13.68
C VAL A 92 -16.17 21.29 14.92
N VAL A 93 -15.63 22.50 14.74
CA VAL A 93 -15.62 23.51 15.80
C VAL A 93 -17.06 23.67 16.29
N PRO A 94 -17.31 23.62 17.61
CA PRO A 94 -18.67 23.66 18.14
C PRO A 94 -19.40 24.92 17.64
N ILE A 95 -20.67 24.78 17.27
CA ILE A 95 -21.48 25.87 16.70
C ILE A 95 -21.48 27.08 17.65
N TRP A 96 -21.45 26.86 18.97
CA TRP A 96 -21.36 27.91 20.01
C TRP A 96 -20.07 28.75 19.96
N TRP A 97 -18.97 28.24 19.40
CA TRP A 97 -17.74 29.02 19.20
C TRP A 97 -17.89 30.12 18.12
N LYS A 98 -18.85 29.97 17.19
CA LYS A 98 -19.18 31.03 16.23
C LYS A 98 -19.98 32.18 16.87
N TRP A 99 -20.72 31.94 17.95
CA TRP A 99 -21.59 32.95 18.58
C TRP A 99 -20.84 33.89 19.54
N GLY A 100 -19.76 33.39 20.19
CA GLY A 100 -18.97 34.19 21.14
C GLY A 100 -18.14 35.30 20.49
N ARG A 101 -17.51 35.05 19.32
CA ARG A 101 -16.59 36.01 18.69
C ARG A 101 -17.26 37.29 18.22
N LYS A 102 -18.47 37.20 17.64
CA LYS A 102 -19.18 38.40 17.16
C LYS A 102 -19.57 39.35 18.29
N ARG A 103 -19.98 38.82 19.45
CA ARG A 103 -20.37 39.62 20.61
C ARG A 103 -19.18 40.28 21.31
N LEU A 104 -18.04 39.58 21.37
CA LEU A 104 -16.78 40.16 21.87
C LEU A 104 -16.26 41.26 20.96
N LEU A 105 -16.25 41.04 19.65
CA LEU A 105 -15.86 42.05 18.67
C LEU A 105 -16.77 43.29 18.76
N TYR A 106 -18.09 43.10 18.88
CA TYR A 106 -19.03 44.21 19.06
C TYR A 106 -18.75 45.03 20.33
N ARG A 107 -18.47 44.37 21.47
CA ARG A 107 -18.12 45.10 22.70
C ARG A 107 -16.83 45.89 22.56
N ILE A 108 -15.78 45.28 21.99
CA ILE A 108 -14.49 45.93 21.79
C ILE A 108 -14.66 47.14 20.84
N LEU A 109 -15.42 46.98 19.75
CA LEU A 109 -15.66 48.07 18.80
C LEU A 109 -16.49 49.21 19.42
N CYS A 110 -17.52 48.87 20.22
CA CYS A 110 -18.33 49.86 20.92
C CYS A 110 -17.56 50.60 22.01
N GLU A 111 -16.66 49.93 22.73
CA GLU A 111 -15.77 50.57 23.71
C GLU A 111 -14.78 51.53 23.03
N GLN A 112 -14.18 51.11 21.90
CA GLN A 112 -13.27 51.96 21.13
C GLN A 112 -13.96 53.20 20.53
N LEU A 113 -15.25 53.11 20.18
CA LEU A 113 -16.03 54.26 19.70
C LEU A 113 -16.55 55.18 20.82
N ARG A 114 -16.54 54.74 22.08
CA ARG A 114 -16.97 55.56 23.24
C ARG A 114 -15.83 56.32 23.90
N LEU A 115 -14.58 55.98 23.58
CA LEU A 115 -13.37 56.62 24.11
C LEU A 115 -12.78 57.66 23.13
N LYS A 116 -13.60 58.18 22.20
CA LYS A 116 -13.24 59.21 21.23
C LYS A 116 -14.28 60.33 21.27
#